data_AF-A0A1B6KMC4-F1
#
_entry.id   AF-A0A1B6KMC4-F1
#
_cell.length_a   1.000
_cell.length_b   1.000
_cell.length_c   1.000
_cell.angle_alpha   90.00
_cell.angle_beta   90.00
_cell.angle_gamma   90.00
#
_symmetry.space_group_name_H-M   'P 1'
#
loop_
_entity.id
_entity.type
_entity.pdbx_description
1 polymer ?
#
loop_
_entity_poly.entity_id
_entity_poly.type
_entity_poly.pdbx_seq_one_letter_code
_entity_poly.pdbx_strand_id
1 'polypeptide(L)'
;MGSFSLSADLEEKIVAMATEHDTEGGNKQLGLNIKIERSETCDIMVHAPYWIINKTGLPLQIRASLSDVVYEAQSEEPLLFCYRKQRRRCVRLRAYHSSWSSAFSLDTVGCSGLVVCRDRERKRRYRILLTVSLACSSPHLTRIVTLLPNF
;
A
#
# COMPACT_ATOMS: atom_id res chain seq x y z
N MET A 1 -4.78 14.85 12.77
CA MET A 1 -3.38 14.87 13.27
C MET A 1 -3.01 13.53 13.93
N GLY A 2 -1.79 13.00 13.69
CA GLY A 2 -1.26 11.81 14.37
C GLY A 2 -0.15 12.18 15.35
N SER A 3 0.02 11.43 16.43
CA SER A 3 1.05 11.68 17.46
C SER A 3 1.72 10.39 17.93
N PHE A 4 2.95 10.50 18.42
CA PHE A 4 3.67 9.42 19.10
C PHE A 4 4.59 9.99 20.18
N SER A 5 4.97 9.15 21.15
CA SER A 5 5.96 9.49 22.18
C SER A 5 7.24 8.70 21.95
N LEU A 6 8.37 9.38 22.03
CA LEU A 6 9.68 8.77 21.86
C LEU A 6 10.14 8.15 23.19
N SER A 7 10.35 6.84 23.22
CA SER A 7 10.99 6.12 24.34
C SER A 7 12.34 5.55 23.91
N ALA A 8 13.23 5.28 24.86
CA ALA A 8 14.61 4.85 24.59
C ALA A 8 14.69 3.53 23.79
N ASP A 9 13.70 2.66 23.96
CA ASP A 9 13.56 1.33 23.35
C ASP A 9 12.75 1.33 22.04
N LEU A 10 12.16 2.46 21.63
CA LEU A 10 11.33 2.51 20.43
C LEU A 10 12.20 2.53 19.17
N GLU A 11 12.13 1.48 18.36
CA GLU A 11 12.81 1.38 17.05
C GLU A 11 11.87 1.62 15.86
N GLU A 12 10.65 1.08 15.93
CA GLU A 12 9.65 1.24 14.86
C GLU A 12 8.24 1.44 15.43
N LYS A 13 7.48 2.37 14.84
CA LYS A 13 6.09 2.64 15.20
C LYS A 13 5.25 2.95 13.96
N ILE A 14 4.07 2.34 13.86
CA ILE A 14 3.03 2.81 12.95
C ILE A 14 2.19 3.89 13.67
N VAL A 15 2.10 5.08 13.08
CA VAL A 15 1.23 6.17 13.54
C VAL A 15 0.05 6.30 12.58
N ALA A 16 -1.15 6.18 13.13
CA ALA A 16 -2.37 6.46 12.37
C ALA A 16 -2.55 7.97 12.25
N MET A 17 -2.76 8.43 11.02
CA MET A 17 -3.01 9.83 10.70
C MET A 17 -4.51 10.04 10.52
N ALA A 18 -5.02 11.08 11.16
CA ALA A 18 -6.38 11.58 10.92
C ALA A 18 -6.33 12.76 9.96
N THR A 19 -7.19 12.74 8.94
CA THR A 19 -7.41 13.87 8.03
C THR A 19 -8.25 14.94 8.73
N GLU A 20 -7.93 16.21 8.50
CA GLU A 20 -8.73 17.33 9.02
C GLU A 20 -9.95 17.62 8.14
N HIS A 21 -9.92 17.16 6.90
CA HIS A 21 -11.01 17.22 5.93
C HIS A 21 -11.54 15.82 5.63
N ASP A 22 -12.83 15.74 5.30
CA ASP A 22 -13.42 14.53 4.74
C ASP A 22 -12.79 14.24 3.37
N THR A 23 -12.25 13.04 3.21
CA THR A 23 -11.73 12.58 1.93
C THR A 23 -12.88 12.09 1.06
N GLU A 24 -13.18 12.80 -0.02
CA GLU A 24 -14.18 12.37 -1.02
C GLU A 24 -13.83 11.00 -1.64
N GLY A 25 -12.52 10.67 -1.72
CA GLY A 25 -11.98 9.45 -2.32
C GLY A 25 -12.01 8.17 -1.46
N GLY A 26 -12.77 8.12 -0.37
CA GLY A 26 -13.03 6.89 0.41
C GLY A 26 -11.89 6.38 1.32
N ASN A 27 -10.65 6.84 1.14
CA ASN A 27 -9.50 6.45 1.97
C ASN A 27 -9.44 7.22 3.29
N LYS A 28 -10.20 6.77 4.28
CA LYS A 28 -10.23 7.38 5.63
C LYS A 28 -9.06 6.98 6.54
N GLN A 29 -8.15 6.14 6.07
CA GLN A 29 -7.09 5.56 6.89
C GLN A 29 -5.74 5.80 6.25
N LEU A 30 -4.85 6.50 6.96
CA LEU A 30 -3.45 6.64 6.59
C LEU A 30 -2.59 6.20 7.78
N GLY A 31 -1.63 5.32 7.54
CA GLY A 31 -0.64 4.93 8.54
C GLY A 31 0.76 5.24 8.01
N LEU A 32 1.54 5.92 8.83
CA LEU A 32 2.94 6.21 8.54
C LEU A 32 3.83 5.41 9.47
N ASN A 33 4.92 4.88 8.93
CA ASN A 33 5.98 4.27 9.71
C ASN A 33 6.93 5.35 10.21
N ILE A 34 7.28 5.23 11.48
CA ILE A 34 8.36 5.97 12.12
C ILE A 34 9.43 4.96 12.45
N LYS A 35 10.61 5.14 11.87
CA LYS A 35 11.81 4.39 12.21
C LYS A 35 12.75 5.30 12.99
N ILE A 36 13.31 4.80 14.07
CA ILE A 36 14.26 5.53 14.90
C ILE A 36 15.58 4.77 14.89
N GLU A 37 16.64 5.45 14.50
CA GLU A 37 18.01 4.92 14.53
C GLU A 37 18.81 5.74 15.55
N ARG A 38 19.37 5.05 16.54
CA ARG A 38 20.18 5.67 17.59
C ARG A 38 21.63 5.22 17.43
N SER A 39 22.49 6.19 17.15
CA SER A 39 23.94 6.03 17.19
C SER A 39 24.51 7.16 18.04
N GLU A 40 25.37 8.02 17.50
CA GLU A 40 25.78 9.28 18.12
C GLU A 40 24.64 10.32 18.09
N THR A 41 23.76 10.24 17.09
CA THR A 41 22.54 11.04 16.95
C THR A 41 21.28 10.17 17.07
N CYS A 42 20.13 10.83 17.18
CA CYS A 42 18.82 10.19 17.13
C CYS A 42 18.12 10.60 15.83
N ASP A 43 18.14 9.71 14.84
CA ASP A 43 17.56 9.95 13.53
C ASP A 43 16.12 9.42 13.50
N ILE A 44 15.16 10.30 13.19
CA ILE A 44 13.73 9.96 13.14
C ILE A 44 13.26 10.03 11.69
N MET A 45 12.93 8.88 11.12
CA MET A 45 12.49 8.74 9.72
C MET A 45 11.00 8.44 9.64
N VAL A 46 10.24 9.40 9.12
CA VAL A 46 8.82 9.23 8.82
C VAL A 46 8.66 8.83 7.36
N HIS A 47 8.02 7.69 7.10
CA HIS A 47 7.86 7.18 5.74
C HIS A 47 6.58 6.34 5.58
N ALA A 48 6.10 6.20 4.34
CA ALA A 48 5.13 5.17 4.00
C ALA A 48 5.86 3.98 3.35
N PRO A 49 5.73 2.76 3.87
CA PRO A 49 6.49 1.60 3.36
C PRO A 49 6.16 1.22 1.91
N TYR A 50 4.93 1.48 1.46
CA TYR A 50 4.48 1.20 0.10
C TYR A 50 3.77 2.41 -0.49
N TRP A 51 4.16 2.79 -1.70
CA TRP A 51 3.45 3.75 -2.52
C TRP A 51 2.85 2.99 -3.69
N ILE A 52 1.53 2.91 -3.75
CA ILE A 52 0.80 2.18 -4.79
C ILE A 52 0.37 3.18 -5.85
N ILE A 53 0.92 3.02 -7.05
CA ILE A 53 0.63 3.84 -8.21
C ILE A 53 -0.24 3.04 -9.17
N ASN A 54 -1.47 3.50 -9.38
CA ASN A 54 -2.37 2.89 -10.36
C ASN A 54 -2.21 3.58 -11.72
N LYS A 55 -1.62 2.87 -12.69
CA LYS A 55 -1.51 3.30 -14.09
C LYS A 55 -2.44 2.52 -15.02
N THR A 56 -3.38 1.76 -14.48
CA THR A 56 -4.30 0.92 -15.27
C THR A 56 -5.44 1.74 -15.89
N GLY A 57 -5.74 2.92 -15.33
CA GLY A 57 -6.94 3.70 -15.67
C GLY A 57 -8.24 3.09 -15.15
N LEU A 58 -8.19 1.98 -14.41
CA LEU A 58 -9.34 1.32 -13.81
C LEU A 58 -9.52 1.78 -12.36
N PRO A 59 -10.76 1.86 -11.83
CA PRO A 59 -10.97 1.96 -10.39
C PRO A 59 -10.55 0.66 -9.72
N LEU A 60 -9.54 0.75 -8.86
CA LEU A 60 -8.97 -0.39 -8.15
C LEU A 60 -9.20 -0.25 -6.65
N GLN A 61 -9.53 -1.37 -6.02
CA GLN A 61 -9.60 -1.52 -4.59
C GLN A 61 -8.50 -2.48 -4.13
N ILE A 62 -7.79 -2.13 -3.06
CA ILE A 62 -6.79 -2.99 -2.44
C ILE A 62 -7.12 -3.19 -0.97
N ARG A 63 -6.86 -4.39 -0.46
CA ARG A 63 -6.93 -4.67 0.97
C ARG A 63 -5.82 -5.60 1.40
N ALA A 64 -5.41 -5.47 2.65
CA ALA A 64 -4.54 -6.45 3.26
C ALA A 64 -5.30 -7.78 3.43
N SER A 65 -4.59 -8.90 3.34
CA SER A 65 -5.18 -10.22 3.55
C SER A 65 -5.69 -10.30 4.99
N LEU A 66 -6.90 -10.84 5.18
CA LEU A 66 -7.55 -10.94 6.49
C LEU A 66 -7.85 -9.57 7.13
N SER A 67 -7.92 -8.50 6.34
CA SER A 67 -8.44 -7.20 6.77
C SER A 67 -9.72 -6.85 6.01
N ASP A 68 -10.66 -6.23 6.70
CA ASP A 68 -11.87 -5.65 6.12
C ASP A 68 -11.68 -4.19 5.69
N VAL A 69 -10.50 -3.60 5.98
CA VAL A 69 -10.16 -2.26 5.51
C VAL A 69 -9.84 -2.33 4.03
N VAL A 70 -10.64 -1.62 3.23
CA VAL A 70 -10.46 -1.46 1.79
C VAL A 70 -9.94 -0.06 1.51
N TYR A 71 -8.95 0.02 0.64
CA TYR A 71 -8.39 1.27 0.15
C TYR A 71 -8.70 1.41 -1.34
N GLU A 72 -9.09 2.60 -1.75
CA GLU A 72 -9.27 2.99 -3.15
C GLU A 72 -7.90 3.41 -3.73
N ALA A 73 -7.42 2.70 -4.73
CA ALA A 73 -6.21 3.04 -5.48
C ALA A 73 -6.63 3.71 -6.80
N GLN A 74 -6.94 5.01 -6.73
CA GLN A 74 -7.31 5.82 -7.89
C GLN A 74 -6.08 6.11 -8.78
N SER A 75 -6.30 6.49 -10.05
CA SER A 75 -5.19 6.63 -11.02
C SER A 75 -4.39 7.95 -10.90
N GLU A 76 -4.96 8.96 -10.24
CA GLU A 76 -4.39 10.31 -10.20
C GLU A 76 -3.33 10.47 -9.10
N GLU A 77 -3.55 9.82 -7.94
CA GLU A 77 -2.70 9.99 -6.75
C GLU A 77 -2.18 8.65 -6.23
N PRO A 78 -0.94 8.61 -5.72
CA PRO A 78 -0.40 7.41 -5.11
C PRO A 78 -1.12 7.10 -3.80
N LEU A 79 -1.56 5.85 -3.65
CA LEU A 79 -2.05 5.35 -2.38
C LEU A 79 -0.86 5.00 -1.46
N LEU A 80 -0.76 5.71 -0.33
CA LEU A 80 0.20 5.38 0.73
C LEU A 80 -0.36 4.23 1.57
N PHE A 81 0.34 3.10 1.56
CA PHE A 81 -0.11 1.89 2.23
C PHE A 81 0.91 1.39 3.25
N CYS A 82 0.40 0.92 4.38
CA CYS A 82 1.17 0.21 5.38
C CYS A 82 0.40 -1.03 5.86
N TYR A 83 1.08 -2.16 6.03
CA TYR A 83 0.49 -3.28 6.75
C TYR A 83 0.35 -2.88 8.23
N ARG A 84 -0.85 -3.04 8.79
CA ARG A 84 -1.00 -3.09 10.26
C ARG A 84 -0.34 -4.36 10.80
N LYS A 85 -0.28 -4.54 12.13
CA LYS A 85 0.27 -5.75 12.78
C LYS A 85 -0.41 -7.04 12.26
N GLN A 86 0.06 -7.54 11.13
CA GLN A 86 -0.47 -8.70 10.43
C GLN A 86 0.62 -9.75 10.32
N ARG A 87 0.28 -10.99 10.69
CA ARG A 87 1.22 -12.13 10.60
C ARG A 87 1.61 -12.45 9.15
N ARG A 88 0.75 -12.15 8.18
CA ARG A 88 0.99 -12.39 6.75
C ARG A 88 0.89 -11.09 5.95
N ARG A 89 2.01 -10.63 5.41
CA ARG A 89 2.11 -9.44 4.55
C ARG A 89 1.74 -9.78 3.11
N CYS A 90 0.43 -9.96 2.87
CA CYS A 90 -0.09 -10.13 1.51
C CYS A 90 -1.30 -9.22 1.32
N VAL A 91 -1.50 -8.74 0.10
CA VAL A 91 -2.67 -7.95 -0.31
C VAL A 91 -3.54 -8.72 -1.30
N ARG A 92 -4.74 -8.22 -1.51
CA ARG A 92 -5.65 -8.62 -2.60
C ARG A 92 -6.10 -7.38 -3.32
N LEU A 93 -6.29 -7.50 -4.63
CA LEU A 93 -6.72 -6.43 -5.51
C LEU A 93 -8.10 -6.77 -6.09
N ARG A 94 -8.90 -5.76 -6.39
CA ARG A 94 -10.19 -5.87 -7.08
C ARG A 94 -10.30 -4.71 -8.05
N ALA A 95 -10.75 -4.99 -9.27
CA ALA A 95 -11.08 -3.95 -10.25
C ALA A 95 -12.61 -3.85 -10.38
N TYR A 96 -13.17 -2.63 -10.34
CA TYR A 96 -14.62 -2.41 -10.32
C TYR A 96 -15.32 -3.32 -9.27
N HIS A 97 -16.37 -4.03 -9.68
CA HIS A 97 -17.11 -4.96 -8.85
C HIS A 97 -16.68 -6.43 -9.02
N SER A 98 -15.52 -6.71 -9.62
CA SER A 98 -15.02 -8.09 -9.80
C SER A 98 -14.78 -8.83 -8.47
N SER A 99 -14.49 -10.13 -8.51
CA SER A 99 -14.00 -10.85 -7.32
C SER A 99 -12.59 -10.39 -6.95
N TRP A 100 -12.29 -10.37 -5.64
CA TRP A 100 -10.94 -10.18 -5.13
C TRP A 100 -9.97 -11.20 -5.75
N SER A 101 -8.76 -10.74 -6.07
CA SER A 101 -7.67 -11.59 -6.56
C SER A 101 -7.22 -12.64 -5.53
N SER A 102 -6.38 -13.57 -5.97
CA SER A 102 -5.51 -14.32 -5.06
C SER A 102 -4.62 -13.36 -4.27
N ALA A 103 -4.20 -13.79 -3.07
CA ALA A 103 -3.29 -13.01 -2.25
C ALA A 103 -1.89 -12.96 -2.89
N PHE A 104 -1.25 -11.79 -2.90
CA PHE A 104 0.11 -11.59 -3.40
C PHE A 104 0.90 -10.66 -2.48
N SER A 105 2.24 -10.71 -2.55
CA SER A 105 3.12 -9.85 -1.75
C SER A 105 3.53 -8.60 -2.54
N LEU A 106 3.78 -7.51 -1.82
CA LEU A 106 4.36 -6.27 -2.35
C LEU A 106 5.89 -6.20 -2.16
N ASP A 107 6.52 -7.26 -1.64
CA ASP A 107 7.94 -7.27 -1.26
C ASP A 107 8.88 -7.81 -2.35
N THR A 108 8.36 -8.40 -3.44
CA THR A 108 9.16 -8.94 -4.55
C THR A 108 9.66 -7.85 -5.49
N VAL A 109 10.72 -7.14 -5.06
CA VAL A 109 11.39 -6.08 -5.83
C VAL A 109 12.07 -6.64 -7.08
N GLY A 110 12.01 -5.91 -8.19
CA GLY A 110 12.70 -6.24 -9.44
C GLY A 110 12.04 -7.35 -10.26
N CYS A 111 10.96 -7.96 -9.75
CA CYS A 111 10.15 -8.93 -10.50
C CYS A 111 8.81 -8.33 -10.91
N SER A 112 8.32 -8.72 -12.09
CA SER A 112 6.96 -8.42 -12.51
C SER A 112 6.03 -9.59 -12.20
N GLY A 113 4.89 -9.31 -11.59
CA GLY A 113 3.85 -10.29 -11.27
C GLY A 113 2.57 -10.03 -12.04
N LEU A 114 1.76 -11.06 -12.29
CA LEU A 114 0.43 -10.90 -12.89
C LEU A 114 -0.65 -11.08 -11.84
N VAL A 115 -1.45 -10.05 -11.62
CA VAL A 115 -2.62 -10.08 -10.74
C VAL A 115 -3.88 -10.16 -11.59
N VAL A 116 -4.74 -11.14 -11.30
CA VAL A 116 -5.98 -11.37 -12.05
C VAL A 116 -7.20 -11.17 -11.17
N CYS A 117 -8.05 -10.22 -11.53
CA CYS A 117 -9.36 -10.00 -10.91
C CYS A 117 -10.45 -10.56 -11.83
N ARG A 118 -11.25 -11.52 -11.35
CA ARG A 118 -12.26 -12.22 -12.16
C ARG A 118 -13.63 -11.60 -11.94
N ASP A 119 -14.24 -11.10 -13.00
CA ASP A 119 -15.60 -10.58 -13.01
C ASP A 119 -16.54 -11.65 -13.58
N ARG A 120 -17.23 -12.37 -12.70
CA ARG A 120 -18.10 -13.49 -13.08
C ARG A 120 -19.37 -13.01 -13.77
N GLU A 121 -19.91 -11.87 -13.35
CA GLU A 121 -21.14 -11.29 -13.89
C GLU A 121 -20.91 -10.83 -15.34
N ARG A 122 -19.83 -10.07 -15.57
CA ARG A 122 -19.49 -9.55 -16.91
C ARG A 122 -18.67 -10.53 -17.75
N LYS A 123 -18.42 -11.75 -17.24
CA LYS A 123 -17.56 -12.78 -17.87
C LYS A 123 -16.19 -12.22 -18.31
N ARG A 124 -15.61 -11.31 -17.53
CA ARG A 124 -14.35 -10.60 -17.84
C ARG A 124 -13.24 -10.98 -16.87
N ARG A 125 -11.99 -10.89 -17.32
CA ARG A 125 -10.80 -11.03 -16.47
C ARG A 125 -9.95 -9.78 -16.62
N TYR A 126 -9.80 -9.01 -15.54
CA TYR A 126 -8.87 -7.89 -15.50
C TYR A 126 -7.49 -8.44 -15.18
N ARG A 127 -6.56 -8.26 -16.11
CA ARG A 127 -5.16 -8.67 -15.99
C ARG A 127 -4.36 -7.41 -15.70
N ILE A 128 -3.68 -7.40 -14.56
CA ILE A 128 -2.95 -6.23 -14.07
C ILE A 128 -1.51 -6.68 -13.84
N LEU A 129 -0.58 -6.02 -14.53
CA LEU A 129 0.85 -6.24 -14.33
C LEU A 129 1.29 -5.46 -13.10
N LEU A 130 1.90 -6.15 -12.15
CA LEU A 130 2.46 -5.60 -10.93
C LEU A 130 3.97 -5.48 -11.09
N THR A 131 4.53 -4.31 -10.84
CA THR A 131 5.99 -4.09 -10.77
C THR A 131 6.34 -3.43 -9.45
N VAL A 132 7.39 -3.90 -8.78
CA VAL A 132 7.86 -3.32 -7.51
C VAL A 132 9.30 -2.83 -7.68
N SER A 133 9.54 -1.57 -7.33
CA SER A 133 10.86 -0.94 -7.29
C SER A 133 11.10 -0.27 -5.94
N LEU A 134 12.34 0.11 -5.66
CA LEU A 134 12.68 0.86 -4.44
C LEU A 134 12.62 2.36 -4.72
N ALA A 135 12.18 3.15 -3.75
CA ALA A 135 12.24 4.60 -3.86
C ALA A 135 13.70 5.07 -3.94
N CYS A 136 14.00 5.97 -4.87
CA CYS A 136 15.38 6.46 -5.06
C CYS A 136 15.90 7.23 -3.83
N SER A 137 15.02 7.94 -3.13
CA SER A 137 15.39 8.75 -1.95
C SER A 137 15.56 7.91 -0.67
N SER A 138 14.92 6.75 -0.57
CA SER A 138 14.91 5.93 0.65
C SER A 138 14.70 4.44 0.35
N PRO A 139 15.65 3.81 -0.37
CA PRO A 139 15.46 2.47 -0.94
C PRO A 139 15.26 1.37 0.11
N HIS A 140 15.73 1.57 1.34
CA HIS A 140 15.52 0.61 2.44
C HIS A 140 14.15 0.75 3.13
N LEU A 141 13.47 1.87 2.93
CA LEU A 141 12.23 2.20 3.64
C LEU A 141 11.00 2.04 2.75
N THR A 142 11.04 2.60 1.54
CA THR A 142 9.85 2.74 0.70
C THR A 142 9.96 1.95 -0.60
N ARG A 143 8.93 1.14 -0.88
CA ARG A 143 8.73 0.45 -2.14
C ARG A 143 7.71 1.19 -2.99
N ILE A 144 8.01 1.35 -4.28
CA ILE A 144 7.09 1.88 -5.29
C ILE A 144 6.46 0.71 -6.03
N VAL A 145 5.16 0.51 -5.78
CA VAL A 145 4.32 -0.55 -6.33
C VAL A 145 3.52 0.04 -7.49
N THR A 146 3.84 -0.32 -8.73
CA THR A 146 3.11 0.17 -9.92
C THR A 146 2.21 -0.91 -10.48
N LEU A 147 0.94 -0.56 -10.67
CA LEU A 147 -0.08 -1.40 -11.29
C LEU A 147 -0.30 -0.91 -12.73
N LEU A 148 0.03 -1.75 -13.71
CA LEU A 148 0.01 -1.44 -15.14
C LEU A 148 -1.05 -2.28 -15.85
N PRO A 149 -1.64 -1.77 -16.95
CA PRO A 149 -2.54 -2.58 -17.76
C PRO A 149 -1.77 -3.74 -18.42
N ASN A 150 -2.39 -4.91 -18.50
CA ASN A 150 -1.89 -6.07 -19.23
C ASN A 150 -2.98 -6.49 -20.24
N PHE A 151 -2.85 -6.01 -21.47
CA PHE A 151 -3.80 -6.28 -22.56
C PHE A 151 -3.53 -7.64 -23.20
#